data_AF-A0A1A3KM22-F1
#
_entry.id   AF-A0A1A3KM22-F1
#
_cell.length_a   1.000
_cell.length_b   1.000
_cell.length_c   1.000
_cell.angle_alpha   90.00
_cell.angle_beta   90.00
_cell.angle_gamma   90.00
#
_symmetry.space_group_name_H-M   'P 1'
#
loop_
_entity.id
_entity.type
_entity.pdbx_description
1 polymer ?
#
loop_
_entity_poly.entity_id
_entity_poly.type
_entity_poly.pdbx_seq_one_letter_code
_entity_poly.pdbx_strand_id
1 'polypeptide(L)'
;MGQYFTPTFLNTTNQIIAALDPCEYGSGLKLAGHTRAHTPLMSAVQALLALDGGMRLVWAGDCADPDGHDANVYFGVQERHFVRFAGLVEPDVEANAPAPQSNPGALGYVCNLDKHVYIDNRALPLDDYGWQRTPLPLLTADAGEPPSSPATFGSWARGRIVCSNRCPDASWTALAPR
;
A
#
# COMPACT_ATOMS: atom_id res chain seq x y z
N MET A 1 -15.72 -5.62 16.70
CA MET A 1 -14.83 -4.46 16.46
C MET A 1 -14.09 -4.71 15.16
N GLY A 2 -13.93 -3.71 14.30
CA GLY A 2 -13.23 -3.92 13.03
C GLY A 2 -11.72 -3.70 13.17
N GLN A 3 -10.94 -4.31 12.30
CA GLN A 3 -9.48 -4.17 12.22
C GLN A 3 -9.05 -2.81 11.64
N TYR A 4 -7.88 -2.32 12.06
CA TYR A 4 -7.23 -1.12 11.53
C TYR A 4 -5.96 -1.47 10.78
N PHE A 5 -5.60 -0.65 9.79
CA PHE A 5 -4.43 -0.92 8.97
C PHE A 5 -3.60 0.32 8.68
N THR A 6 -2.29 0.15 8.59
CA THR A 6 -1.31 1.20 8.26
C THR A 6 -0.41 0.73 7.11
N PRO A 7 -0.41 1.39 5.94
CA PRO A 7 0.57 1.14 4.90
C PRO A 7 1.97 1.41 5.44
N THR A 8 2.80 0.37 5.47
CA THR A 8 4.12 0.35 6.09
C THR A 8 5.14 -0.20 5.11
N PHE A 9 6.26 0.51 4.99
CA PHE A 9 7.35 0.21 4.08
C PHE A 9 8.51 -0.36 4.88
N LEU A 10 9.06 -1.47 4.39
CA LEU A 10 10.14 -2.20 5.01
C LEU A 10 11.37 -2.26 4.09
N ASN A 11 12.54 -2.27 4.69
CA ASN A 11 13.77 -2.59 3.97
C ASN A 11 13.92 -4.11 3.75
N THR A 12 15.01 -4.53 3.09
CA THR A 12 15.31 -5.95 2.81
C THR A 12 15.52 -6.80 4.07
N THR A 13 15.80 -6.18 5.22
CA THR A 13 15.92 -6.82 6.54
C THR A 13 14.62 -6.76 7.36
N ASN A 14 13.49 -6.40 6.73
CA ASN A 14 12.17 -6.26 7.37
C ASN A 14 12.06 -5.17 8.44
N GLN A 15 13.00 -4.22 8.49
CA GLN A 15 12.90 -3.08 9.38
C GLN A 15 11.98 -2.01 8.78
N ILE A 16 11.16 -1.39 9.61
CA ILE A 16 10.28 -0.28 9.21
C ILE A 16 11.14 0.93 8.84
N ILE A 17 10.94 1.44 7.62
CA ILE A 17 11.64 2.62 7.11
C ILE A 17 10.70 3.80 6.88
N ALA A 18 9.43 3.53 6.61
CA ALA A 18 8.39 4.56 6.46
C ALA A 18 7.00 3.96 6.73
N ALA A 19 6.06 4.82 7.09
CA ALA A 19 4.64 4.52 7.20
C ALA A 19 3.84 5.75 6.77
N LEU A 20 2.56 5.54 6.47
CA LEU A 20 1.61 6.61 6.19
C LEU A 20 0.39 6.42 7.10
N ASP A 21 -0.02 7.43 7.85
CA ASP A 21 -1.26 7.37 8.63
C ASP A 21 -2.46 7.58 7.70
N PRO A 22 -3.32 6.59 7.47
CA PRO A 22 -4.47 6.75 6.57
C PRO A 22 -5.45 7.88 6.96
N CYS A 23 -5.53 8.24 8.24
CA CYS A 23 -6.38 9.35 8.71
C CYS A 23 -5.84 10.69 8.25
N GLU A 24 -4.53 10.90 8.34
CA GLU A 24 -3.86 12.13 7.90
C GLU A 24 -3.96 12.35 6.38
N TYR A 25 -4.33 11.31 5.62
CA TYR A 25 -4.55 11.33 4.18
C TYR A 25 -6.03 11.15 3.78
N GLY A 26 -6.97 11.38 4.71
CA GLY A 26 -8.41 11.41 4.43
C GLY A 26 -9.06 10.06 4.09
N SER A 27 -8.39 8.94 4.37
CA SER A 27 -8.86 7.59 3.99
C SER A 27 -9.48 6.80 5.15
N GLY A 28 -9.35 7.30 6.39
CA GLY A 28 -9.77 6.60 7.62
C GLY A 28 -8.97 5.31 7.86
N LEU A 29 -9.19 4.61 8.98
CA LEU A 29 -8.34 3.46 9.37
C LEU A 29 -8.76 2.10 8.79
N LYS A 30 -9.87 2.04 8.04
CA LYS A 30 -10.42 0.78 7.54
C LYS A 30 -9.88 0.46 6.15
N LEU A 31 -9.41 -0.77 5.96
CA LEU A 31 -8.80 -1.24 4.70
C LEU A 31 -9.65 -0.92 3.46
N ALA A 32 -10.98 -1.04 3.57
CA ALA A 32 -11.91 -0.71 2.48
C ALA A 32 -11.74 0.74 1.95
N GLY A 33 -11.43 1.70 2.83
CA GLY A 33 -11.16 3.09 2.48
C GLY A 33 -9.85 3.28 1.72
N HIS A 34 -8.86 2.40 1.95
CA HIS A 34 -7.53 2.52 1.36
C HIS A 34 -7.44 2.03 -0.09
N THR A 35 -8.47 1.32 -0.58
CA THR A 35 -8.48 0.71 -1.92
C THR A 35 -8.74 1.70 -3.05
N ARG A 36 -9.24 2.90 -2.76
CA ARG A 36 -9.56 3.90 -3.78
C ARG A 36 -8.28 4.42 -4.45
N ALA A 37 -8.14 4.18 -5.75
CA ALA A 37 -6.91 4.46 -6.50
C ALA A 37 -6.57 5.96 -6.56
N HIS A 38 -7.60 6.81 -6.59
CA HIS A 38 -7.46 8.27 -6.73
C HIS A 38 -7.57 9.01 -5.40
N THR A 39 -6.81 8.58 -4.40
CA THR A 39 -6.76 9.22 -3.09
C THR A 39 -5.38 9.81 -2.81
N PRO A 40 -5.29 10.81 -1.91
CA PRO A 40 -4.00 11.29 -1.44
C PRO A 40 -3.16 10.18 -0.82
N LEU A 41 -3.78 9.26 -0.07
CA LEU A 41 -3.10 8.08 0.49
C LEU A 41 -2.45 7.22 -0.59
N MET A 42 -3.18 6.84 -1.64
CA MET A 42 -2.62 6.01 -2.71
C MET A 42 -1.52 6.73 -3.49
N SER A 43 -1.67 8.05 -3.69
CA SER A 43 -0.63 8.89 -4.30
C SER A 43 0.64 8.91 -3.45
N ALA A 44 0.52 9.01 -2.13
CA ALA A 44 1.64 8.94 -1.20
C ALA A 44 2.30 7.56 -1.19
N VAL A 45 1.52 6.48 -1.26
CA VAL A 45 2.06 5.11 -1.36
C VAL A 45 2.90 4.95 -2.63
N GLN A 46 2.38 5.36 -3.78
CA GLN A 46 3.11 5.28 -5.05
C GLN A 46 4.35 6.18 -5.05
N ALA A 47 4.27 7.37 -4.45
CA ALA A 47 5.41 8.26 -4.30
C ALA A 47 6.55 7.59 -3.53
N LEU A 48 6.26 6.92 -2.41
CA LEU A 48 7.27 6.15 -1.66
C LEU A 48 7.82 5.00 -2.49
N LEU A 49 6.97 4.19 -3.13
CA LEU A 49 7.42 3.07 -3.99
C LEU A 49 8.33 3.51 -5.15
N ALA A 50 8.22 4.76 -5.58
CA ALA A 50 9.06 5.30 -6.65
C ALA A 50 10.45 5.78 -6.18
N LEU A 51 10.65 5.99 -4.87
CA LEU A 51 11.94 6.45 -4.33
C LEU A 51 13.02 5.37 -4.33
N ASP A 52 12.61 4.12 -4.08
CA ASP A 52 13.50 2.97 -3.98
C ASP A 52 12.82 1.82 -4.73
N GLY A 53 13.35 1.47 -5.91
CA GLY A 53 12.74 0.61 -6.92
C GLY A 53 12.59 -0.87 -6.54
N GLY A 54 12.12 -1.14 -5.32
CA GLY A 54 11.88 -2.46 -4.77
C GLY A 54 11.60 -2.48 -3.27
N MET A 55 11.04 -1.41 -2.68
CA MET A 55 10.65 -1.44 -1.26
C MET A 55 9.69 -2.58 -0.97
N ARG A 56 9.80 -3.16 0.24
CA ARG A 56 8.81 -4.11 0.72
C ARG A 56 7.62 -3.35 1.28
N LEU A 57 6.41 -3.75 0.89
CA LEU A 57 5.18 -3.10 1.32
C LEU A 57 4.27 -4.08 2.07
N VAL A 58 3.73 -3.62 3.19
CA VAL A 58 2.69 -4.32 3.95
C VAL A 58 1.63 -3.32 4.40
N TRP A 59 0.36 -3.63 4.20
CA TRP A 59 -0.72 -2.97 4.92
C TRP A 59 -0.82 -3.67 6.27
N ALA A 60 -0.06 -3.18 7.24
CA ALA A 60 0.05 -3.80 8.55
C ALA A 60 -1.26 -3.63 9.32
N GLY A 61 -1.87 -4.72 9.76
CA GLY A 61 -3.10 -4.73 10.54
C GLY A 61 -2.84 -4.84 12.05
N ASP A 62 -3.66 -4.18 12.86
CA ASP A 62 -3.54 -4.20 14.32
C ASP A 62 -3.78 -5.60 14.93
N CYS A 63 -4.59 -6.43 14.29
CA CYS A 63 -4.82 -7.83 14.68
C CYS A 63 -3.81 -8.85 14.08
N ALA A 64 -2.73 -8.41 13.42
CA ALA A 64 -1.74 -9.33 12.86
C ALA A 64 -0.96 -10.10 13.93
N ASP A 65 -0.50 -11.30 13.59
CA ASP A 65 0.32 -12.10 14.49
C ASP A 65 1.70 -11.45 14.68
N PRO A 66 2.26 -11.48 15.90
CA PRO A 66 3.63 -11.07 16.14
C PRO A 66 4.58 -12.15 15.57
N ASP A 67 5.09 -11.93 14.36
CA ASP A 67 6.01 -12.83 13.62
C ASP A 67 7.37 -13.04 14.33
N GLY A 68 7.39 -13.66 15.52
CA GLY A 68 8.62 -13.89 16.30
C GLY A 68 9.23 -12.63 16.94
N HIS A 69 8.47 -11.53 16.99
CA HIS A 69 8.83 -10.26 17.62
C HIS A 69 7.92 -9.97 18.83
N ASP A 70 8.29 -8.99 19.66
CA ASP A 70 7.47 -8.58 20.81
C ASP A 70 6.12 -7.98 20.41
N ALA A 71 6.00 -7.49 19.16
CA ALA A 71 4.77 -6.96 18.60
C ALA A 71 4.74 -7.13 17.06
N ASN A 72 3.53 -7.10 16.49
CA ASN A 72 3.35 -7.08 15.03
C ASN A 72 3.80 -5.73 14.42
N VAL A 73 3.87 -5.68 13.09
CA VAL A 73 4.37 -4.48 12.37
C VAL A 73 3.56 -3.23 12.70
N TYR A 74 2.24 -3.35 12.86
CA TYR A 74 1.36 -2.21 13.15
C TYR A 74 1.79 -1.51 14.44
N PHE A 75 2.01 -2.27 15.51
CA PHE A 75 2.45 -1.72 16.80
C PHE A 75 3.94 -1.34 16.83
N GLY A 76 4.73 -1.77 15.84
CA GLY A 76 6.13 -1.36 15.67
C GLY A 76 6.30 0.01 15.00
N VAL A 77 5.26 0.56 14.36
CA VAL A 77 5.28 1.89 13.77
C VAL A 77 5.40 2.96 14.87
N GLN A 78 6.22 3.97 14.64
CA GLN A 78 6.49 5.06 15.57
C GLN A 78 6.39 6.38 14.81
N GLU A 79 6.22 7.48 15.54
CA GLU A 79 6.03 8.82 14.97
C GLU A 79 7.09 9.19 13.91
N ARG A 80 8.36 8.86 14.17
CA ARG A 80 9.47 9.10 13.24
C ARG A 80 9.36 8.36 11.90
N HIS A 81 8.50 7.34 11.79
CA HIS A 81 8.29 6.59 10.55
C HIS A 81 7.24 7.24 9.67
N PHE A 82 6.35 8.10 10.21
CA PHE A 82 5.29 8.70 9.41
C PHE A 82 5.84 9.73 8.44
N VAL A 83 5.58 9.52 7.16
CA VAL A 83 5.87 10.47 6.10
C VAL A 83 4.60 11.25 5.79
N ARG A 84 4.72 12.57 5.75
CA ARG A 84 3.64 13.53 5.53
C ARG A 84 4.02 14.43 4.37
N PHE A 85 3.55 14.07 3.19
CA PHE A 85 3.84 14.81 1.97
C PHE A 85 3.02 16.10 1.91
N ALA A 86 3.70 17.23 1.69
CA ALA A 86 3.05 18.52 1.50
C ALA A 86 2.02 18.45 0.36
N GLY A 87 0.81 18.96 0.62
CA GLY A 87 -0.29 18.99 -0.36
C GLY A 87 -1.05 17.68 -0.53
N LEU A 88 -0.69 16.60 0.18
CA LEU A 88 -1.44 15.34 0.20
C LEU A 88 -2.10 15.03 1.56
N VAL A 89 -1.58 15.58 2.65
CA VAL A 89 -2.18 15.43 3.98
C VAL A 89 -3.33 16.41 4.20
N GLU A 90 -4.19 16.11 5.17
CA GLU A 90 -5.29 16.98 5.61
C GLU A 90 -4.79 18.37 6.05
N PRO A 91 -5.60 19.45 5.92
CA PRO A 91 -5.15 20.82 6.14
C PRO A 91 -4.58 21.14 7.53
N ASP A 92 -4.96 20.37 8.55
CA ASP A 92 -4.52 20.51 9.94
C ASP A 92 -3.29 19.65 10.29
N VAL A 93 -2.76 18.89 9.34
CA VAL A 93 -1.58 18.03 9.51
C VAL A 93 -0.32 18.75 8.99
N GLU A 94 0.71 18.84 9.84
CA GLU A 94 2.00 19.42 9.46
C GLU A 94 2.80 18.45 8.57
N ALA A 95 3.14 18.89 7.35
CA ALA A 95 3.95 18.10 6.43
C ALA A 95 5.43 18.05 6.86
N ASN A 96 6.06 16.88 6.68
CA ASN A 96 7.49 16.66 6.96
C ASN A 96 8.29 16.23 5.73
N ALA A 97 7.65 16.11 4.56
CA ALA A 97 8.27 15.79 3.29
C ALA A 97 7.75 16.71 2.17
N PRO A 98 8.59 17.07 1.19
CA PRO A 98 8.16 17.88 0.06
C PRO A 98 7.13 17.14 -0.79
N ALA A 99 6.27 17.88 -1.49
CA ALA A 99 5.33 17.29 -2.43
C ALA A 99 6.08 16.41 -3.45
N PRO A 100 5.58 15.21 -3.77
CA PRO A 100 6.23 14.34 -4.74
C PRO A 100 6.31 15.03 -6.11
N GLN A 101 7.52 15.14 -6.66
CA GLN A 101 7.82 15.91 -7.88
C GLN A 101 7.18 15.34 -9.15
N SER A 102 6.75 14.09 -9.10
CA SER A 102 5.96 13.46 -10.16
C SER A 102 5.07 12.41 -9.51
N ASN A 103 4.00 12.04 -10.21
CA ASN A 103 3.11 10.94 -9.83
C ASN A 103 3.44 9.70 -10.69
N PRO A 104 4.65 9.11 -10.58
CA PRO A 104 5.04 7.98 -11.42
C PRO A 104 4.18 6.78 -11.06
N GLY A 105 3.12 6.55 -11.83
CA GLY A 105 2.18 5.46 -11.59
C GLY A 105 0.75 5.87 -11.26
N ALA A 106 0.35 7.14 -11.50
CA ALA A 106 -0.98 7.65 -11.19
C ALA A 106 -2.15 6.74 -11.58
N LEU A 107 -1.98 5.86 -12.57
CA LEU A 107 -2.68 4.56 -12.64
C LEU A 107 -1.84 3.50 -13.37
N GLY A 108 -0.50 3.54 -13.30
CA GLY A 108 0.36 2.65 -14.09
C GLY A 108 0.29 1.18 -13.68
N TYR A 109 1.42 0.51 -13.82
CA TYR A 109 1.57 -0.87 -13.40
C TYR A 109 2.12 -0.92 -11.98
N VAL A 110 1.53 -1.75 -11.13
CA VAL A 110 2.08 -2.10 -9.82
C VAL A 110 2.58 -3.54 -9.92
N CYS A 111 3.89 -3.71 -9.78
CA CYS A 111 4.57 -4.98 -10.01
C CYS A 111 5.06 -5.55 -8.68
N ASN A 112 4.81 -6.84 -8.45
CA ASN A 112 5.45 -7.61 -7.40
C ASN A 112 6.67 -8.34 -7.99
N LEU A 113 7.87 -7.90 -7.64
CA LEU A 113 9.11 -8.44 -8.18
C LEU A 113 9.38 -9.88 -7.76
N ASP A 114 8.93 -10.29 -6.58
CA ASP A 114 9.19 -11.63 -6.04
C ASP A 114 8.34 -12.69 -6.73
N LYS A 115 7.12 -12.33 -7.12
CA LYS A 115 6.16 -13.23 -7.76
C LYS A 115 6.09 -13.09 -9.27
N HIS A 116 6.73 -12.07 -9.83
CA HIS A 116 6.72 -11.79 -11.27
C HIS A 116 5.30 -11.57 -11.83
N VAL A 117 4.46 -10.89 -11.05
CA VAL A 117 3.07 -10.55 -11.37
C VAL A 117 2.85 -9.04 -11.27
N TYR A 118 1.84 -8.52 -11.97
CA TYR A 118 1.52 -7.10 -11.93
C TYR A 118 0.01 -6.81 -11.99
N ILE A 119 -0.36 -5.62 -11.54
CA ILE A 119 -1.69 -5.03 -11.70
C ILE A 119 -1.57 -3.91 -12.73
N ASP A 120 -2.46 -3.88 -13.72
CA ASP A 120 -2.66 -2.70 -14.56
C ASP A 120 -3.75 -1.83 -13.92
N ASN A 121 -3.35 -0.78 -13.20
CA ASN A 121 -4.32 0.09 -12.53
C ASN A 121 -5.16 0.89 -13.53
N ARG A 122 -4.74 1.05 -14.81
CA ARG A 122 -5.51 1.76 -15.85
C ARG A 122 -6.71 0.96 -16.32
N ALA A 123 -6.59 -0.36 -16.27
CA ALA A 123 -7.60 -1.30 -16.74
C ALA A 123 -8.62 -1.69 -15.66
N LEU A 124 -8.48 -1.19 -14.43
CA LEU A 124 -9.41 -1.51 -13.35
C LEU A 124 -10.77 -0.86 -13.61
N PRO A 125 -11.89 -1.58 -13.43
CA PRO A 125 -13.22 -1.03 -13.60
C PRO A 125 -13.55 -0.02 -12.48
N LEU A 126 -14.56 0.82 -12.73
CA LEU A 126 -15.23 1.58 -11.68
C LEU A 126 -16.24 0.67 -10.98
N ASP A 127 -16.35 0.80 -9.66
CA ASP A 127 -17.41 0.17 -8.88
C ASP A 127 -18.78 0.87 -9.06
N ASP A 128 -19.83 0.35 -8.44
CA ASP A 128 -21.18 0.91 -8.49
C ASP A 128 -21.29 2.35 -7.93
N TYR A 129 -20.26 2.80 -7.22
CA TYR A 129 -20.15 4.16 -6.67
C TYR A 129 -19.23 5.06 -7.51
N GLY A 130 -18.77 4.59 -8.68
CA GLY A 130 -17.89 5.33 -9.58
C GLY A 130 -16.42 5.37 -9.15
N TRP A 131 -16.00 4.52 -8.21
CA TRP A 131 -14.61 4.49 -7.74
C TRP A 131 -13.80 3.41 -8.45
N GLN A 132 -12.64 3.79 -8.96
CA GLN A 132 -11.62 2.83 -9.35
C GLN A 132 -10.90 2.31 -8.10
N ARG A 133 -10.91 0.99 -7.89
CA ARG A 133 -10.32 0.36 -6.70
C ARG A 133 -9.15 -0.53 -7.07
N THR A 134 -7.99 -0.23 -6.49
CA THR A 134 -6.81 -1.08 -6.63
C THR A 134 -6.84 -2.22 -5.60
N PRO A 135 -6.48 -3.46 -6.00
CA PRO A 135 -6.38 -4.58 -5.07
C PRO A 135 -5.12 -4.51 -4.20
N LEU A 136 -4.22 -3.55 -4.43
CA LEU A 136 -2.92 -3.48 -3.74
C LEU A 136 -3.05 -3.57 -2.20
N PRO A 137 -3.90 -2.78 -1.50
CA PRO A 137 -4.02 -2.87 -0.05
C PRO A 137 -4.41 -4.27 0.43
N LEU A 138 -5.34 -4.94 -0.27
CA LEU A 138 -5.79 -6.30 0.05
C LEU A 138 -4.69 -7.33 -0.20
N LEU A 139 -3.98 -7.20 -1.32
CA LEU A 139 -2.88 -8.11 -1.68
C LEU A 139 -1.73 -8.00 -0.68
N THR A 140 -1.45 -6.81 -0.16
CA THR A 140 -0.36 -6.59 0.80
C THR A 140 -0.81 -6.57 2.26
N ALA A 141 -2.08 -6.83 2.55
CA ALA A 141 -2.61 -6.78 3.91
C ALA A 141 -2.00 -7.89 4.78
N ASP A 142 -1.61 -7.54 5.99
CA ASP A 142 -1.24 -8.49 7.02
C ASP A 142 -2.20 -8.31 8.19
N ALA A 143 -3.04 -9.30 8.44
CA ALA A 143 -4.23 -9.13 9.27
C ALA A 143 -4.40 -10.18 10.39
N GLY A 144 -3.45 -11.11 10.53
CA GLY A 144 -3.68 -12.34 11.29
C GLY A 144 -4.63 -13.26 10.54
N GLU A 145 -4.99 -14.42 11.11
CA GLU A 145 -5.82 -15.43 10.43
C GLU A 145 -7.28 -14.92 10.25
N PRO A 146 -7.72 -14.57 9.02
CA PRO A 146 -9.09 -14.14 8.81
C PRO A 146 -9.95 -15.37 8.49
N PRO A 147 -11.08 -15.60 9.17
CA PRO A 147 -11.85 -16.85 9.02
C PRO A 147 -12.53 -17.04 7.64
N SER A 148 -12.38 -16.10 6.70
CA SER A 148 -12.96 -16.20 5.34
C SER A 148 -12.33 -15.25 4.32
N SER A 149 -11.02 -15.00 4.39
CA SER A 149 -10.36 -14.15 3.40
C SER A 149 -10.15 -14.86 2.06
N PRO A 150 -10.28 -14.16 0.91
CA PRO A 150 -9.95 -14.73 -0.38
C PRO A 150 -8.48 -15.15 -0.42
N ALA A 151 -8.14 -16.18 -1.20
CA ALA A 151 -6.78 -16.73 -1.30
C ALA A 151 -5.70 -15.71 -1.72
N THR A 152 -6.10 -14.54 -2.24
CA THR A 152 -5.21 -13.45 -2.63
C THR A 152 -4.92 -12.47 -1.50
N PHE A 153 -5.70 -12.49 -0.41
CA PHE A 153 -5.52 -11.61 0.74
C PHE A 153 -4.14 -11.83 1.36
N GLY A 154 -3.37 -10.76 1.53
CA GLY A 154 -2.02 -10.82 2.07
C GLY A 154 -1.02 -11.61 1.23
N SER A 155 -1.39 -12.09 0.04
CA SER A 155 -0.51 -12.90 -0.79
C SER A 155 0.78 -12.16 -1.19
N TRP A 156 0.76 -10.83 -1.23
CA TRP A 156 1.87 -9.93 -1.54
C TRP A 156 2.43 -9.23 -0.30
N ALA A 157 1.97 -9.55 0.92
CA ALA A 157 2.46 -8.92 2.14
C ALA A 157 3.99 -9.02 2.23
N ARG A 158 4.65 -7.88 2.46
CA ARG A 158 6.11 -7.72 2.52
C ARG A 158 6.84 -8.06 1.21
N GLY A 159 6.14 -8.20 0.09
CA GLY A 159 6.74 -8.37 -1.23
C GLY A 159 7.41 -7.10 -1.71
N ARG A 160 8.43 -7.23 -2.57
CA ARG A 160 9.09 -6.09 -3.23
C ARG A 160 8.18 -5.53 -4.31
N ILE A 161 7.67 -4.31 -4.10
CA ILE A 161 6.69 -3.67 -4.97
C ILE A 161 7.35 -2.51 -5.72
N VAL A 162 7.03 -2.37 -7.00
CA VAL A 162 7.50 -1.27 -7.86
C VAL A 162 6.34 -0.70 -8.67
N CYS A 163 6.31 0.62 -8.80
CA CYS A 163 5.43 1.31 -9.74
C CYS A 163 6.17 1.54 -11.07
N SER A 164 5.51 1.22 -12.19
CA SER A 164 6.03 1.42 -13.53
C SER A 164 5.01 2.14 -14.41
N ASN A 165 5.48 2.99 -15.31
CA ASN A 165 4.64 3.59 -16.36
C ASN A 165 4.61 2.76 -17.66
N ARG A 166 5.50 1.78 -17.79
CA ARG A 166 5.61 0.86 -18.93
C ARG A 166 5.03 -0.49 -18.54
N CYS A 167 4.28 -1.09 -19.47
CA CYS A 167 3.78 -2.45 -19.32
C CYS A 167 4.97 -3.39 -19.13
N PRO A 168 4.93 -4.28 -18.13
CA PRO A 168 5.88 -5.39 -18.06
C PRO A 168 5.83 -6.24 -19.34
N ASP A 169 6.94 -6.86 -19.70
CA ASP A 169 7.02 -7.70 -20.90
C ASP A 169 6.27 -9.04 -20.71
N ALA A 170 6.25 -9.87 -21.76
CA ALA A 170 5.51 -11.12 -21.80
C ALA A 170 5.94 -12.19 -20.78
N SER A 171 7.09 -12.01 -20.10
CA SER A 171 7.51 -12.92 -19.02
C SER A 171 6.74 -12.69 -17.72
N TRP A 172 6.02 -11.57 -17.59
CA TRP A 172 5.21 -11.22 -16.42
C TRP A 172 3.76 -11.68 -16.55
N THR A 173 3.14 -12.00 -15.41
CA THR A 173 1.72 -12.40 -15.38
C THR A 173 0.83 -11.26 -14.87
N ALA A 174 -0.14 -10.85 -15.66
CA ALA A 174 -1.15 -9.88 -15.25
C ALA A 174 -2.13 -10.51 -14.25
N LEU A 175 -2.40 -9.83 -13.13
CA LEU A 175 -3.54 -10.16 -12.28
C LEU A 175 -4.82 -9.58 -12.88
N ALA A 176 -5.80 -10.45 -13.13
CA ALA A 176 -7.10 -10.03 -13.61
C ALA A 176 -7.81 -9.15 -12.55
N PRO A 177 -8.49 -8.06 -12.95
CA PRO A 177 -9.47 -7.41 -12.10
C PRO A 177 -10.56 -8.43 -11.76
N ARG A 178 -10.91 -8.58 -10.49
CA ARG A 178 -12.06 -9.37 -10.05
C ARG A 178 -13.16 -8.44 -9.58
#